data_AF-W6SK15-F1
#
_entry.id   AF-W6SK15-F1
#
_cell.length_a   1.000
_cell.length_b   1.000
_cell.length_c   1.000
_cell.angle_alpha   90.00
_cell.angle_beta   90.00
_cell.angle_gamma   90.00
#
_symmetry.space_group_name_H-M   'P 1'
#
loop_
_entity.id
_entity.type
_entity.pdbx_description
1 polymer ?
#
loop_
_entity_poly.entity_id
_entity_poly.type
_entity_poly.pdbx_seq_one_letter_code
_entity_poly.pdbx_strand_id
1 'polypeptide(L)'
;MDKSKSTKESTNSVTDAVNSVANNLIEIEKMNQAIRSITEQTNLLALNAAIEASRAGELGKGFAVVAEEIRKLAEETAISAKQIDEVIKTIRNTTNIAVEKVKETSITVY
;
A
#
# COMPACT_ATOMS: atom_id res chain seq x y z
N MET A 1 -35.53 -22.85 14.42
CA MET A 1 -35.33 -21.40 14.65
C MET A 1 -33.92 -21.08 15.15
N ASP A 2 -33.33 -21.85 16.08
CA ASP A 2 -31.97 -21.56 16.60
C ASP A 2 -30.84 -21.57 15.55
N LYS A 3 -30.85 -22.49 14.58
CA LYS A 3 -29.82 -22.52 13.53
C LYS A 3 -29.81 -21.27 12.65
N SER A 4 -30.98 -20.76 12.25
CA SER A 4 -31.09 -19.54 11.43
C SER A 4 -30.60 -18.30 12.21
N LYS A 5 -30.91 -18.21 13.50
CA LYS A 5 -30.40 -17.16 14.39
C LYS A 5 -28.87 -17.22 14.55
N SER A 6 -28.32 -18.41 14.82
CA SER A 6 -26.88 -18.62 14.96
C SER A 6 -26.10 -18.35 13.66
N THR A 7 -26.66 -18.73 12.50
CA THR A 7 -26.11 -18.39 11.19
C THR A 7 -26.08 -16.88 10.98
N LYS A 8 -27.16 -16.16 11.33
CA LYS A 8 -27.24 -14.70 11.21
C LYS A 8 -26.24 -13.97 12.12
N GLU A 9 -26.05 -14.46 13.34
CA GLU A 9 -25.04 -13.92 14.26
C GLU A 9 -23.62 -14.13 13.71
N SER A 10 -23.35 -15.33 13.17
CA SER A 10 -22.05 -15.65 12.56
C SER A 10 -21.77 -14.81 11.31
N THR A 11 -22.75 -14.61 10.43
CA THR A 11 -22.59 -13.75 9.23
C THR A 11 -22.37 -12.29 9.59
N ASN A 12 -23.01 -11.79 10.65
CA ASN A 12 -22.74 -10.45 11.16
C ASN A 12 -21.30 -10.32 11.67
N SER A 13 -20.82 -11.27 12.49
CA SER A 13 -19.43 -11.23 12.98
C SER A 13 -18.40 -11.29 11.85
N VAL A 14 -18.65 -12.08 10.81
CA VAL A 14 -17.78 -12.10 9.61
C VAL A 14 -17.83 -10.75 8.89
N THR A 15 -19.00 -10.14 8.75
CA THR A 15 -19.14 -8.80 8.13
C THR A 15 -18.34 -7.75 8.90
N ASP A 16 -18.40 -7.76 10.23
CA ASP A 16 -17.65 -6.82 11.07
C ASP A 16 -16.12 -7.02 10.92
N ALA A 17 -15.66 -8.28 10.90
CA ALA A 17 -14.25 -8.59 10.67
C ALA A 17 -13.77 -8.12 9.29
N VAL A 18 -14.57 -8.35 8.25
CA VAL A 18 -14.25 -7.94 6.88
C VAL A 18 -14.24 -6.40 6.76
N ASN A 19 -15.17 -5.70 7.40
CA ASN A 19 -15.17 -4.23 7.47
C ASN A 19 -13.94 -3.69 8.21
N SER A 20 -13.48 -4.36 9.27
CA SER A 20 -12.23 -3.99 9.96
C SER A 20 -11.02 -4.12 9.04
N VAL A 21 -10.93 -5.20 8.24
CA VAL A 21 -9.88 -5.37 7.22
C VAL A 21 -9.95 -4.25 6.18
N ALA A 22 -11.15 -3.90 5.70
CA ALA A 22 -11.34 -2.81 4.74
C ALA A 22 -10.81 -1.46 5.29
N ASN A 23 -11.08 -1.15 6.56
CA ASN A 23 -10.58 0.06 7.21
C ASN A 23 -9.05 0.03 7.37
N ASN A 24 -8.47 -1.10 7.75
CA ASN A 24 -7.02 -1.24 7.85
C ASN A 24 -6.33 -1.03 6.50
N LEU A 25 -6.93 -1.50 5.39
CA LEU A 25 -6.41 -1.27 4.04
C LEU A 25 -6.38 0.22 3.66
N ILE A 26 -7.34 1.02 4.12
CA ILE A 26 -7.33 2.47 3.90
C ILE A 26 -6.13 3.11 4.59
N GLU A 27 -5.83 2.71 5.82
CA GLU A 27 -4.66 3.23 6.55
C GLU A 27 -3.33 2.78 5.90
N ILE A 28 -3.25 1.53 5.44
CA ILE A 28 -2.08 1.04 4.69
C ILE A 28 -1.91 1.81 3.38
N GLU A 29 -2.99 2.12 2.65
CA GLU A 29 -2.95 2.90 1.42
C GLU A 29 -2.42 4.33 1.67
N LYS A 30 -2.85 4.98 2.76
CA LYS A 30 -2.30 6.29 3.17
C LYS A 30 -0.81 6.22 3.48
N MET A 31 -0.37 5.19 4.22
CA MET A 31 1.05 4.99 4.51
C MET A 31 1.86 4.75 3.23
N ASN A 32 1.34 3.94 2.31
CA ASN A 32 1.99 3.68 1.04
C ASN A 32 2.08 4.93 0.15
N GLN A 33 1.05 5.77 0.14
CA GLN A 33 1.09 7.08 -0.52
C GLN A 33 2.15 8.00 0.07
N ALA A 34 2.29 8.03 1.40
CA ALA A 34 3.35 8.80 2.06
C ALA A 34 4.74 8.29 1.67
N ILE A 35 4.94 6.96 1.63
CA ILE A 35 6.19 6.34 1.15
C ILE A 35 6.49 6.76 -0.29
N ARG A 36 5.50 6.72 -1.20
CA ARG A 36 5.68 7.18 -2.59
C ARG A 36 6.12 8.64 -2.65
N SER A 37 5.47 9.52 -1.87
CA SER A 37 5.82 10.94 -1.84
C SER A 37 7.23 11.19 -1.30
N ILE A 38 7.62 10.51 -0.22
CA ILE A 38 8.99 10.59 0.34
C ILE A 38 9.99 10.12 -0.71
N THR A 39 9.69 9.00 -1.37
CA THR A 39 10.57 8.41 -2.38
C THR A 39 10.78 9.32 -3.58
N GLU A 40 9.70 9.94 -4.09
CA GLU A 40 9.78 10.91 -5.18
C GLU A 40 10.63 12.14 -4.79
N GLN A 41 10.48 12.63 -3.55
CA GLN A 41 11.30 13.74 -3.03
C GLN A 41 12.77 13.33 -2.85
N THR A 42 13.04 12.14 -2.33
CA THR A 42 14.41 11.60 -2.18
C THR A 42 15.07 11.45 -3.55
N ASN A 43 14.35 10.98 -4.56
CA ASN A 43 14.84 10.86 -5.92
C ASN A 43 15.22 12.23 -6.52
N LEU A 44 14.36 13.25 -6.33
CA LEU A 44 14.65 14.62 -6.78
C LEU A 44 15.85 15.22 -6.03
N LEU A 45 15.96 14.98 -4.73
CA LEU A 45 17.09 15.46 -3.92
C LEU A 45 18.41 14.80 -4.37
N ALA A 46 18.38 13.50 -4.63
CA ALA A 46 19.52 12.75 -5.15
C ALA A 46 19.95 13.25 -6.54
N LEU A 47 19.00 13.54 -7.43
CA LEU A 47 19.28 14.13 -8.73
C LEU A 47 19.96 15.50 -8.60
N ASN A 48 19.46 16.38 -7.74
CA ASN A 48 20.07 17.69 -7.50
C ASN A 48 21.48 17.55 -6.93
N ALA A 49 21.69 16.61 -6.00
CA ALA A 49 23.01 16.33 -5.45
C ALA A 49 23.99 15.81 -6.52
N ALA A 50 23.53 14.95 -7.44
CA ALA A 50 24.34 14.46 -8.55
C ALA A 50 24.75 15.59 -9.52
N ILE A 51 23.83 16.53 -9.80
CA ILE A 51 24.11 17.71 -10.63
C ILE A 51 25.17 18.59 -9.98
N GLU A 52 25.03 18.91 -8.69
CA GLU A 52 25.99 19.78 -7.99
C GLU A 52 27.35 19.09 -7.82
N ALA A 53 27.37 17.77 -7.62
CA ALA A 53 28.59 16.98 -7.60
C ALA A 53 29.32 17.01 -8.95
N SER A 54 28.59 16.92 -10.07
CA SER A 54 29.16 17.09 -11.41
C SER A 54 29.76 18.49 -11.61
N ARG A 55 29.08 19.53 -11.09
CA ARG A 55 29.54 20.92 -11.16
C ARG A 55 30.82 21.17 -10.36
N ALA A 56 31.01 20.47 -9.24
CA ALA A 56 32.22 20.52 -8.43
C ALA A 56 33.43 19.78 -9.06
N GLY A 57 33.25 19.10 -10.19
CA GLY A 57 34.30 18.41 -10.92
C GLY A 57 34.96 17.30 -10.09
N GLU A 58 36.30 17.29 -10.04
CA GLU A 58 37.06 16.26 -9.31
C GLU A 58 36.74 16.21 -7.81
N LEU A 59 36.43 17.36 -7.19
CA LEU A 59 36.08 17.44 -5.76
C LEU A 59 34.71 16.79 -5.47
N GLY A 60 33.83 16.70 -6.47
CA GLY A 60 32.49 16.15 -6.34
C GLY A 60 32.36 14.65 -6.64
N LYS A 61 33.42 13.98 -7.11
CA LYS A 61 33.32 12.56 -7.54
C LYS A 61 32.78 11.62 -6.45
N GLY A 62 33.22 11.78 -5.20
CA GLY A 62 32.72 10.96 -4.09
C GLY A 62 31.24 11.22 -3.80
N PHE A 63 30.81 12.47 -3.85
CA PHE A 63 29.41 12.86 -3.67
C PHE A 63 28.52 12.38 -4.81
N ALA A 64 29.03 12.36 -6.05
CA ALA A 64 28.30 11.85 -7.20
C ALA A 64 27.95 10.36 -7.06
N VAL A 65 28.88 9.55 -6.54
CA VAL A 65 28.64 8.12 -6.28
C VAL A 65 27.56 7.92 -5.23
N VAL A 66 27.62 8.68 -4.13
CA VAL A 66 26.60 8.60 -3.06
C VAL A 66 25.23 9.05 -3.58
N ALA A 67 25.18 10.13 -4.34
CA ALA A 67 23.93 10.64 -4.91
C ALA A 67 23.29 9.63 -5.87
N GLU A 68 24.08 8.95 -6.70
CA GLU A 68 23.58 7.91 -7.60
C GLU A 68 23.05 6.69 -6.83
N GLU A 69 23.70 6.30 -5.72
CA GLU A 69 23.22 5.18 -4.90
C GLU A 69 21.89 5.51 -4.19
N ILE A 70 21.76 6.74 -3.68
CA ILE A 70 20.49 7.22 -3.10
C ILE A 70 19.39 7.22 -4.18
N ARG A 71 19.71 7.64 -5.40
CA ARG A 71 18.77 7.64 -6.54
C ARG A 71 18.25 6.23 -6.83
N LYS A 72 19.15 5.24 -6.91
CA LYS A 72 18.78 3.84 -7.11
C LYS A 72 17.89 3.30 -6.00
N LEU A 73 18.24 3.56 -4.73
CA LEU A 73 17.43 3.15 -3.59
C LEU A 73 16.02 3.77 -3.63
N ALA A 74 15.91 5.03 -4.06
CA ALA A 74 14.62 5.68 -4.26
C ALA A 74 13.83 5.01 -5.40
N GLU A 75 14.45 4.71 -6.54
CA GLU A 75 13.80 4.00 -7.63
C GLU A 75 13.29 2.61 -7.21
N GLU A 76 14.11 1.84 -6.48
CA GLU A 76 13.72 0.53 -5.94
C GLU A 76 12.56 0.66 -4.94
N THR A 77 12.61 1.64 -4.05
CA THR A 77 11.53 1.90 -3.09
C THR A 77 10.22 2.26 -3.81
N ALA A 78 10.28 3.01 -4.92
CA ALA A 78 9.10 3.36 -5.71
C ALA A 78 8.47 2.11 -6.37
N ILE A 79 9.30 1.17 -6.83
CA ILE A 79 8.84 -0.11 -7.38
C ILE A 79 8.15 -0.93 -6.28
N SER A 80 8.74 -1.03 -5.09
CA SER A 80 8.13 -1.75 -3.96
C SER A 80 6.80 -1.11 -3.54
N ALA A 81 6.72 0.22 -3.46
CA ALA A 81 5.48 0.91 -3.15
C ALA A 81 4.39 0.62 -4.20
N LYS A 82 4.75 0.53 -5.49
CA LYS A 82 3.80 0.13 -6.55
C LYS A 82 3.32 -1.32 -6.38
N GLN A 83 4.20 -2.24 -5.98
CA GLN A 83 3.81 -3.62 -5.70
C GLN A 83 2.86 -3.71 -4.50
N ILE A 84 3.10 -2.91 -3.46
CA ILE A 84 2.20 -2.80 -2.31
C ILE A 84 0.81 -2.32 -2.75
N ASP A 85 0.71 -1.33 -3.64
CA ASP A 85 -0.58 -0.87 -4.18
C ASP A 85 -1.36 -2.00 -4.87
N GLU A 86 -0.70 -2.85 -5.64
CA GLU A 86 -1.35 -3.99 -6.30
C GLU A 86 -1.84 -5.04 -5.29
N VAL A 87 -1.08 -5.26 -4.20
CA VAL A 87 -1.51 -6.13 -3.09
C VAL A 87 -2.73 -5.53 -2.38
N ILE A 88 -2.71 -4.24 -2.06
CA ILE A 88 -3.86 -3.54 -1.44
C ILE A 88 -5.11 -3.67 -2.30
N LYS A 89 -5.00 -3.44 -3.62
CA LYS A 89 -6.12 -3.59 -4.57
C LYS A 89 -6.67 -5.01 -4.57
N THR A 90 -5.78 -6.00 -4.57
CA THR A 90 -6.17 -7.42 -4.54
C THR A 90 -6.94 -7.75 -3.27
N ILE A 91 -6.42 -7.38 -2.09
CA ILE A 91 -7.08 -7.65 -0.81
C ILE A 91 -8.42 -6.89 -0.73
N ARG A 92 -8.48 -5.65 -1.20
CA ARG A 92 -9.72 -4.85 -1.27
C ARG A 92 -10.79 -5.55 -2.11
N ASN A 93 -10.40 -6.08 -3.28
CA ASN A 93 -11.32 -6.83 -4.12
C ASN A 93 -11.83 -8.11 -3.44
N THR A 94 -10.93 -8.91 -2.84
CA THR A 94 -11.31 -10.11 -2.09
C THR A 94 -12.23 -9.80 -0.90
N THR A 95 -11.97 -8.70 -0.21
CA THR A 95 -12.80 -8.19 0.90
C THR A 95 -14.20 -7.84 0.42
N ASN A 96 -14.32 -7.13 -0.71
CA ASN A 96 -15.62 -6.79 -1.31
C ASN A 96 -16.43 -8.04 -1.71
N ILE A 97 -15.77 -9.01 -2.35
CA ILE A 97 -16.39 -10.29 -2.71
C ILE A 97 -16.87 -11.04 -1.45
N ALA A 98 -16.08 -11.03 -0.38
CA ALA A 98 -16.47 -11.66 0.88
C ALA A 98 -17.73 -11.00 1.48
N VAL A 99 -17.82 -9.67 1.50
CA VAL A 99 -19.04 -8.95 1.95
C VAL A 99 -20.25 -9.32 1.09
N GLU A 100 -20.09 -9.37 -0.24
CA GLU A 100 -21.17 -9.73 -1.16
C GLU A 100 -21.70 -11.15 -0.89
N LYS A 101 -20.80 -12.12 -0.73
CA LYS A 101 -21.16 -13.51 -0.42
C LYS A 101 -21.84 -13.67 0.94
N VAL A 102 -21.41 -12.90 1.94
CA VAL A 102 -22.04 -12.87 3.26
C VAL A 102 -23.45 -12.26 3.21
N LYS A 103 -23.66 -11.23 2.37
CA LYS A 103 -24.98 -10.64 2.12
C LYS A 103 -25.91 -11.63 1.42
N GLU A 104 -25.46 -12.30 0.36
CA GLU A 104 -26.24 -13.36 -0.33
C GLU A 104 -26.68 -14.46 0.64
N THR A 105 -25.77 -14.92 1.50
CA THR A 105 -26.06 -15.94 2.52
C THR A 105 -27.09 -15.44 3.53
N SER A 106 -27.02 -14.18 3.95
CA SER A 106 -27.98 -13.59 4.88
C SER A 106 -29.38 -13.44 4.29
N ILE A 107 -29.51 -13.25 2.97
CA ILE A 107 -30.79 -13.19 2.25
C ILE A 107 -31.40 -14.59 2.09
N THR A 108 -30.57 -15.61 1.85
CA THR A 108 -31.03 -17.00 1.61
C THR A 108 -31.46 -17.72 2.90
N VAL A 109 -31.06 -17.19 4.06
CA VAL A 109 -31.39 -17.74 5.40
C VAL A 109 -32.78 -17.26 5.91
N TYR A 110 -33.47 -16.44 5.12
CA TYR A 110 -34.90 -16.09 5.26
C TYR A 110 -35.78 -17.01 4.40
#